data_AF-A0A8H6YHH0-F1
#
_entry.id   AF-A0A8H6YHH0-F1
#
_cell.length_a   1.000
_cell.length_b   1.000
_cell.length_c   1.000
_cell.angle_alpha   90.00
_cell.angle_beta   90.00
_cell.angle_gamma   90.00
#
_symmetry.space_group_name_H-M   'P 1'
#
loop_
_entity.id
_entity.type
_entity.pdbx_description
1 polymer ?
#
loop_
_entity_poly.entity_id
_entity_poly.type
_entity_poly.pdbx_seq_one_letter_code
_entity_poly.pdbx_strand_id
1 'polypeptide(L)'
;MSCNGGAPPMNTDISGIGVRVSFYLQNLLLGCLSARSASYDEVSGSLYTLLATNTGTAVTALILGLKPTPEISFQDALIVFYLLHLSGITVFLSLPGEEKIELEKKYANGARDRVSLSIKMLHICSIIQTYTIFAFAFAVLWTADTFGSNSDCNTNAVVVILHSFPAIKAGQIVLSVISGLCAILYTVILIEDHLPPGPKKWIRQRISRRIPVVAAQQDMTSEDDTAGTERMSPPANTRKIFEYKDHPTRPQAAAKATEPKLWIDWPLVIRITFVLVAWGLVVLNTELLIRWNNFAPSNQSAWQFGQILALFLVVVPLASVISVFWMLGLRPSSPRHQ
;
A
#
# COMPACT_ATOMS: atom_id res chain seq x y z
N MET A 1 33.57 8.85 25.62
CA MET A 1 34.19 7.84 24.73
C MET A 1 34.59 8.58 23.47
N SER A 2 35.86 8.55 23.07
CA SER A 2 36.27 9.19 21.82
C SER A 2 35.75 8.39 20.64
N CYS A 3 35.06 9.05 19.70
CA CYS A 3 34.62 8.46 18.45
C CYS A 3 35.88 8.21 17.59
N ASN A 4 36.57 7.08 17.81
CA ASN A 4 37.79 6.69 17.08
C ASN A 4 37.46 6.29 15.62
N GLY A 5 36.77 7.16 14.88
CA GLY A 5 36.41 6.98 13.48
C GLY A 5 35.26 5.99 13.21
N GLY A 6 34.61 5.46 14.24
CA GLY A 6 33.49 4.51 14.10
C GLY A 6 32.21 4.98 14.79
N ALA A 7 31.06 4.46 14.34
CA ALA A 7 29.78 4.67 15.01
C ALA A 7 29.68 3.83 16.30
N PRO A 8 28.83 4.24 17.27
CA PRO A 8 28.54 3.43 18.45
C PRO A 8 28.09 2.00 18.08
N PRO A 9 28.16 1.03 19.00
CA PRO A 9 27.61 -0.29 18.76
C PRO A 9 26.12 -0.21 18.39
N MET A 10 25.72 -0.94 17.35
CA MET A 10 24.35 -0.97 16.87
C MET A 10 23.40 -1.56 17.93
N ASN A 11 22.26 -0.92 18.15
CA ASN A 11 21.22 -1.49 19.01
C ASN A 11 20.49 -2.62 18.26
N THR A 12 20.73 -3.86 18.68
CA THR A 12 20.23 -5.06 17.99
C THR A 12 18.74 -5.32 18.16
N ASP A 13 18.05 -4.67 19.10
CA ASP A 13 16.61 -4.81 19.28
C ASP A 13 15.80 -3.97 18.29
N ILE A 14 16.37 -2.88 17.77
CA ILE A 14 15.69 -1.96 16.84
C ILE A 14 16.30 -1.99 15.44
N SER A 15 17.63 -1.99 15.36
CA SER A 15 18.36 -1.95 14.09
C SER A 15 18.95 -3.30 13.71
N GLY A 16 18.76 -4.34 14.54
CA GLY A 16 19.36 -5.66 14.35
C GLY A 16 18.91 -6.38 13.09
N ILE A 17 19.69 -7.36 12.67
CA ILE A 17 19.50 -8.06 11.39
C ILE A 17 18.10 -8.69 11.28
N GLY A 18 17.57 -9.31 12.34
CA GLY A 18 16.23 -9.91 12.30
C GLY A 18 15.11 -8.88 12.12
N VAL A 19 15.24 -7.68 12.72
CA VAL A 19 14.29 -6.58 12.50
C VAL A 19 14.35 -6.12 11.05
N ARG A 20 15.55 -5.85 10.52
CA ARG A 20 15.73 -5.40 9.13
C ARG A 20 15.18 -6.40 8.13
N VAL A 21 15.55 -7.68 8.25
CA VAL A 21 15.07 -8.75 7.38
C VAL A 21 13.55 -8.88 7.45
N SER A 22 12.97 -8.77 8.64
CA SER A 22 11.51 -8.76 8.79
C SER A 22 10.87 -7.60 8.03
N PHE A 23 11.36 -6.37 8.19
CA PHE A 23 10.88 -5.22 7.43
C PHE A 23 11.02 -5.45 5.92
N TYR A 24 12.15 -5.96 5.45
CA TYR A 24 12.37 -6.24 4.04
C TYR A 24 11.35 -7.25 3.49
N LEU A 25 11.15 -8.37 4.20
CA LEU A 25 10.23 -9.40 3.77
C LEU A 25 8.77 -8.96 3.85
N GLN A 26 8.34 -8.30 4.93
CA GLN A 26 6.96 -7.80 5.05
C GLN A 26 6.61 -6.85 3.89
N ASN A 27 7.52 -5.93 3.56
CA ASN A 27 7.32 -4.99 2.46
C ASN A 27 7.28 -5.69 1.09
N LEU A 28 8.20 -6.63 0.86
CA LEU A 28 8.23 -7.40 -0.38
C LEU A 28 6.95 -8.22 -0.57
N LEU A 29 6.55 -8.94 0.48
CA LEU A 29 5.37 -9.81 0.46
C LEU A 29 4.11 -8.99 0.29
N LEU A 30 3.96 -7.87 0.99
CA LEU A 30 2.83 -6.97 0.81
C LEU A 30 2.80 -6.39 -0.61
N GLY A 31 3.94 -5.92 -1.14
CA GLY A 31 3.99 -5.40 -2.51
C GLY A 31 3.59 -6.44 -3.56
N CYS A 32 4.05 -7.69 -3.41
CA CYS A 32 3.64 -8.81 -4.26
C CYS A 32 2.15 -9.16 -4.09
N LEU A 33 1.65 -9.14 -2.85
CA LEU A 33 0.25 -9.41 -2.54
C LEU A 33 -0.66 -8.34 -3.15
N SER A 34 -0.34 -7.06 -2.99
CA SER A 34 -1.06 -5.93 -3.58
C SER A 34 -1.01 -5.93 -5.11
N ALA A 35 0.10 -6.37 -5.70
CA ALA A 35 0.19 -6.51 -7.16
C ALA A 35 -0.71 -7.63 -7.71
N ARG A 36 -0.92 -8.70 -6.93
CA ARG A 36 -1.61 -9.91 -7.37
C ARG A 36 -3.08 -10.00 -6.97
N SER A 37 -3.38 -9.64 -5.73
CA SER A 37 -4.69 -9.85 -5.14
C SER A 37 -5.68 -8.81 -5.67
N ALA A 38 -6.87 -9.29 -6.02
CA ALA A 38 -8.02 -8.44 -6.30
C ALA A 38 -8.95 -8.32 -5.08
N SER A 39 -8.61 -8.96 -3.96
CA SER A 39 -9.43 -9.02 -2.76
C SER A 39 -8.81 -8.22 -1.63
N TYR A 40 -9.52 -7.19 -1.21
CA TYR A 40 -9.15 -6.37 -0.04
C TYR A 40 -8.96 -7.22 1.23
N ASP A 41 -9.79 -8.24 1.43
CA ASP A 41 -9.75 -9.05 2.66
C ASP A 41 -8.43 -9.82 2.79
N GLU A 42 -7.78 -10.16 1.67
CA GLU A 42 -6.48 -10.86 1.66
C GLU A 42 -5.32 -9.90 1.99
N VAL A 43 -5.39 -8.66 1.50
CA VAL A 43 -4.35 -7.63 1.66
C VAL A 43 -4.42 -6.97 3.04
N SER A 44 -5.63 -6.67 3.51
CA SER A 44 -5.88 -5.84 4.70
C SER A 44 -5.22 -6.39 5.97
N GLY A 45 -5.25 -7.71 6.19
CA GLY A 45 -4.59 -8.33 7.35
C GLY A 45 -3.08 -8.07 7.39
N SER A 46 -2.41 -8.30 6.26
CA SER A 46 -0.97 -8.02 6.09
C SER A 46 -0.67 -6.53 6.25
N LEU A 47 -1.54 -5.69 5.68
CA LEU A 47 -1.40 -4.24 5.74
C LEU A 47 -1.54 -3.74 7.18
N TYR A 48 -2.56 -4.14 7.94
CA TYR A 48 -2.70 -3.78 9.36
C TYR A 48 -1.49 -4.17 10.20
N THR A 49 -0.96 -5.37 10.02
CA THR A 49 0.25 -5.82 10.71
C THR A 49 1.43 -4.90 10.41
N LEU A 50 1.63 -4.53 9.14
CA LEU A 50 2.69 -3.62 8.72
C LEU A 50 2.47 -2.21 9.32
N LEU A 51 1.26 -1.65 9.22
CA LEU A 51 0.89 -0.35 9.79
C LEU A 51 1.18 -0.29 11.29
N ALA A 52 0.76 -1.30 12.04
CA ALA A 52 0.98 -1.40 13.49
C ALA A 52 2.47 -1.53 13.82
N THR A 53 3.20 -2.39 13.11
CA THR A 53 4.65 -2.61 13.32
C THR A 53 5.44 -1.33 13.05
N ASN A 54 5.14 -0.62 11.96
CA ASN A 54 5.82 0.63 11.62
C ASN A 54 5.54 1.72 12.66
N THR A 55 4.28 1.86 13.08
CA THR A 55 3.88 2.83 14.10
C THR A 55 4.58 2.53 15.42
N GLY A 56 4.56 1.27 15.86
CA GLY A 56 5.26 0.82 17.07
C GLY A 56 6.76 1.08 16.99
N THR A 57 7.41 0.72 15.87
CA THR A 57 8.85 0.92 15.67
C THR A 57 9.22 2.41 15.71
N ALA A 58 8.46 3.27 15.05
CA ALA A 58 8.69 4.72 15.05
C ALA A 58 8.56 5.31 16.46
N VAL A 59 7.50 4.95 17.19
CA VAL A 59 7.27 5.43 18.56
C VAL A 59 8.35 4.91 19.52
N THR A 60 8.68 3.62 19.46
CA THR A 60 9.71 3.04 20.32
C THR A 60 11.08 3.67 20.05
N ALA A 61 11.47 3.84 18.78
CA ALA A 61 12.73 4.50 18.44
C ALA A 61 12.77 5.95 18.95
N LEU A 62 11.67 6.69 18.83
CA LEU A 62 11.56 8.05 19.37
C LEU A 62 11.75 8.07 20.89
N ILE A 63 11.07 7.19 21.62
CA ILE A 63 11.16 7.09 23.08
C ILE A 63 12.58 6.74 23.53
N LEU A 64 13.19 5.72 22.91
CA LEU A 64 14.55 5.30 23.27
C LEU A 64 15.62 6.32 22.91
N GLY A 65 15.41 7.10 21.85
CA GLY A 65 16.34 8.14 21.40
C GLY A 65 16.26 9.45 22.19
N LEU A 66 15.08 9.79 22.74
CA LEU A 66 14.83 11.05 23.46
C LEU A 66 14.82 10.91 24.99
N LYS A 67 14.97 9.69 25.53
CA LYS A 67 15.11 9.45 26.98
C LYS A 67 16.33 10.21 27.54
N PRO A 68 16.34 10.67 28.81
CA PRO A 68 17.50 11.33 29.43
C PRO A 68 18.80 10.53 29.36
N THR A 69 18.68 9.20 29.33
CA THR A 69 19.78 8.27 29.03
C THR A 69 19.40 7.49 27.78
N PRO A 70 19.73 8.00 26.57
CA PRO A 70 19.30 7.36 25.33
C PRO A 70 19.89 5.97 25.16
N GLU A 71 19.09 5.05 24.62
CA GLU A 71 19.47 3.64 24.44
C GLU A 71 19.79 3.28 22.98
N ILE A 72 19.49 4.19 22.06
CA ILE A 72 19.84 4.06 20.64
C ILE A 72 20.74 5.22 20.22
N SER A 73 21.60 5.00 19.23
CA SER A 73 22.40 6.07 18.61
C SER A 73 21.60 6.81 17.53
N PHE A 74 22.12 7.95 17.06
CA PHE A 74 21.55 8.62 15.89
C PHE A 74 21.60 7.75 14.63
N GLN A 75 22.66 6.95 14.46
CA GLN A 75 22.81 6.03 13.34
C GLN A 75 21.75 4.91 13.38
N ASP A 76 21.38 4.42 14.57
CA ASP A 76 20.25 3.49 14.73
C ASP A 76 18.94 4.13 14.25
N ALA A 77 18.67 5.37 14.65
CA ALA A 77 17.47 6.09 14.20
C ALA A 77 17.47 6.35 12.69
N LEU A 78 18.63 6.57 12.06
CA LEU A 78 18.74 6.65 10.60
C LEU A 78 18.38 5.32 9.92
N ILE A 79 18.78 4.17 10.48
CA ILE A 79 18.37 2.86 9.95
C ILE A 79 16.85 2.72 10.03
N VAL A 80 16.26 3.02 11.20
CA VAL A 80 14.80 2.99 11.40
C VAL A 80 14.10 3.93 10.41
N PHE A 81 14.63 5.13 10.19
CA PHE A 81 14.10 6.07 9.21
C PHE A 81 14.02 5.46 7.80
N TYR A 82 15.06 4.75 7.35
CA TYR A 82 15.06 4.08 6.03
C TYR A 82 14.07 2.92 5.97
N LEU A 83 13.98 2.11 7.03
CA LEU A 83 13.01 1.01 7.11
C LEU A 83 11.57 1.52 7.08
N LEU A 84 11.29 2.60 7.80
CA LEU A 84 9.97 3.23 7.80
C LEU A 84 9.64 3.86 6.45
N HIS A 85 10.60 4.47 5.75
CA HIS A 85 10.36 5.01 4.40
C HIS A 85 10.09 3.90 3.37
N LEU A 86 10.84 2.79 3.41
CA LEU A 86 10.54 1.60 2.61
C LEU A 86 9.08 1.16 2.80
N SER A 87 8.65 1.16 4.06
CA SER A 87 7.30 0.78 4.41
C SER A 87 6.23 1.77 3.96
N GLY A 88 6.50 3.07 4.08
CA GLY A 88 5.62 4.13 3.60
C GLY A 88 5.40 4.04 2.10
N ILE A 89 6.46 3.78 1.32
CA ILE A 89 6.37 3.59 -0.13
C ILE A 89 5.49 2.37 -0.46
N THR A 90 5.71 1.25 0.22
CA THR A 90 4.94 0.02 -0.03
C THR A 90 3.45 0.19 0.29
N VAL A 91 3.13 0.86 1.40
CA VAL A 91 1.75 1.20 1.77
C VAL A 91 1.14 2.12 0.72
N PHE A 92 1.86 3.18 0.31
CA PHE A 92 1.39 4.12 -0.70
C PHE A 92 1.11 3.44 -2.06
N LEU A 93 1.93 2.47 -2.47
CA LEU A 93 1.70 1.70 -3.70
C LEU A 93 0.54 0.71 -3.58
N SER A 94 0.15 0.32 -2.37
CA SER A 94 -0.91 -0.68 -2.12
C SER A 94 -2.31 -0.05 -2.09
N LEU A 95 -2.46 1.17 -1.59
CA LEU A 95 -3.77 1.82 -1.37
C LEU A 95 -4.56 2.16 -2.66
N PRO A 96 -3.97 2.68 -3.76
CA PRO A 96 -4.74 3.10 -4.94
C PRO A 96 -5.52 1.98 -5.65
N GLY A 97 -5.13 0.71 -5.42
CA GLY A 97 -5.86 -0.43 -5.97
C GLY A 97 -7.24 -0.62 -5.34
N GLU A 98 -7.44 -0.13 -4.12
CA GLU A 98 -8.60 -0.44 -3.28
C GLU A 98 -9.84 0.39 -3.65
N GLU A 99 -9.66 1.68 -4.00
CA GLU A 99 -10.78 2.57 -4.33
C GLU A 99 -11.55 2.10 -5.57
N LYS A 100 -10.84 1.53 -6.55
CA LYS A 100 -11.45 1.02 -7.78
C LYS A 100 -12.38 -0.17 -7.49
N ILE A 101 -11.99 -1.02 -6.55
CA ILE A 101 -12.76 -2.21 -6.14
C ILE A 101 -13.97 -1.81 -5.31
N GLU A 102 -13.83 -0.81 -4.42
CA GLU A 102 -14.96 -0.32 -3.62
C GLU A 102 -16.05 0.29 -4.53
N LEU A 103 -15.66 1.06 -5.55
CA LEU A 103 -16.59 1.62 -6.52
C LEU A 103 -17.43 0.53 -7.21
N GLU A 104 -16.80 -0.55 -7.69
CA GLU A 104 -17.51 -1.65 -8.34
C GLU A 104 -18.46 -2.38 -7.38
N LYS A 105 -18.02 -2.68 -6.14
CA LYS A 105 -18.87 -3.33 -5.14
C LYS A 105 -20.06 -2.48 -4.70
N LYS A 106 -19.91 -1.15 -4.66
CA LYS A 106 -20.96 -0.22 -4.23
C LYS A 106 -22.17 -0.23 -5.17
N TYR A 107 -21.99 -0.64 -6.43
CA TYR A 107 -23.06 -0.84 -7.41
C TYR A 107 -23.66 -2.27 -7.38
N ALA A 108 -22.92 -3.26 -6.88
CA ALA A 108 -23.28 -4.65 -7.05
C ALA A 108 -24.35 -5.14 -6.05
N ASN A 109 -24.24 -4.90 -4.73
CA ASN A 109 -25.17 -5.53 -3.77
C ASN A 109 -25.28 -4.81 -2.41
N GLY A 110 -26.49 -4.78 -1.84
CA GLY A 110 -26.86 -4.07 -0.60
C GLY A 110 -26.28 -4.58 0.72
N ALA A 111 -25.23 -5.42 0.72
CA ALA A 111 -24.56 -5.90 1.94
C ALA A 111 -23.46 -4.91 2.43
N ARG A 112 -23.85 -3.64 2.60
CA ARG A 112 -22.95 -2.47 2.53
C ARG A 112 -22.19 -2.13 3.83
N ASP A 113 -22.68 -2.53 5.01
CA ASP A 113 -22.25 -1.84 6.24
C ASP A 113 -20.93 -2.35 6.86
N ARG A 114 -20.66 -3.67 6.85
CA ARG A 114 -19.46 -4.21 7.53
C ARG A 114 -18.14 -3.95 6.80
N VAL A 115 -18.11 -4.10 5.48
CA VAL A 115 -16.90 -3.89 4.66
C VAL A 115 -16.48 -2.42 4.68
N SER A 116 -17.45 -1.49 4.69
CA SER A 116 -17.16 -0.06 4.72
C SER A 116 -16.42 0.37 6.00
N LEU A 117 -16.68 -0.28 7.14
CA LEU A 117 -16.02 0.08 8.39
C LEU A 117 -14.54 -0.33 8.40
N SER A 118 -14.21 -1.53 7.89
CA SER A 118 -12.82 -1.99 7.86
C SER A 118 -11.95 -1.11 6.95
N ILE A 119 -12.45 -0.76 5.76
CA ILE A 119 -11.73 0.13 4.83
C ILE A 119 -11.46 1.48 5.51
N LYS A 120 -12.48 2.11 6.11
CA LYS A 120 -12.31 3.39 6.84
C LYS A 120 -11.29 3.28 7.97
N MET A 121 -11.32 2.20 8.74
CA MET A 121 -10.35 1.98 9.81
C MET A 121 -8.93 1.82 9.27
N LEU A 122 -8.75 1.11 8.16
CA LEU A 122 -7.45 0.96 7.51
C LEU A 122 -6.90 2.32 7.04
N HIS A 123 -7.72 3.14 6.39
CA HIS A 123 -7.34 4.49 5.99
C HIS A 123 -6.91 5.32 7.21
N ILE A 124 -7.69 5.30 8.30
CA ILE A 124 -7.34 6.01 9.54
C ILE A 124 -6.00 5.51 10.10
N CYS A 125 -5.80 4.19 10.17
CA CYS A 125 -4.54 3.61 10.61
C CYS A 125 -3.36 4.03 9.72
N SER A 126 -3.55 4.07 8.40
CA SER A 126 -2.53 4.50 7.44
C SER A 126 -2.18 5.98 7.62
N ILE A 127 -3.18 6.84 7.85
CA ILE A 127 -2.98 8.27 8.16
C ILE A 127 -2.16 8.42 9.44
N ILE A 128 -2.57 7.73 10.53
CA ILE A 128 -1.87 7.78 11.82
C ILE A 128 -0.42 7.32 11.66
N GLN A 129 -0.20 6.19 10.98
CA GLN A 129 1.14 5.66 10.74
C GLN A 129 1.99 6.66 9.95
N THR A 130 1.46 7.23 8.86
CA THR A 130 2.19 8.16 8.00
C THR A 130 2.61 9.42 8.76
N TYR A 131 1.69 10.04 9.52
CA TYR A 131 2.04 11.20 10.36
C TYR A 131 2.98 10.85 11.51
N THR A 132 2.91 9.62 12.04
CA THR A 132 3.89 9.14 13.04
C THR A 132 5.29 9.03 12.42
N ILE A 133 5.41 8.54 11.18
CA ILE A 133 6.69 8.47 10.45
C ILE A 133 7.24 9.88 10.20
N PHE A 134 6.40 10.84 9.79
CA PHE A 134 6.83 12.23 9.62
C PHE A 134 7.25 12.87 10.95
N ALA A 135 6.50 12.66 12.02
CA ALA A 135 6.86 13.16 13.34
C ALA A 135 8.20 12.58 13.81
N PHE A 136 8.42 11.27 13.64
CA PHE A 136 9.70 10.61 13.92
C PHE A 136 10.83 11.21 13.08
N ALA A 137 10.64 11.34 11.77
CA ALA A 137 11.59 11.95 10.85
C ALA A 137 11.99 13.35 11.29
N PHE A 138 11.02 14.24 11.53
CA PHE A 138 11.29 15.60 11.97
C PHE A 138 11.96 15.65 13.33
N ALA A 139 11.56 14.82 14.30
CA ALA A 139 12.19 14.81 15.61
C ALA A 139 13.66 14.41 15.53
N VAL A 140 13.98 13.31 14.82
CA VAL A 140 15.35 12.83 14.61
C VAL A 140 16.19 13.87 13.87
N LEU A 141 15.66 14.46 12.80
CA LEU A 141 16.37 15.47 12.02
C LEU A 141 16.53 16.79 12.79
N TRP A 142 15.53 17.23 13.54
CA TRP A 142 15.59 18.46 14.34
C TRP A 142 16.59 18.36 15.48
N THR A 143 16.70 17.18 16.09
CA THR A 143 17.60 16.92 17.22
C THR A 143 18.91 16.26 16.81
N ALA A 144 19.24 16.19 15.50
CA ALA A 144 20.37 15.40 14.99
C ALA A 144 21.71 15.61 15.71
N ASP A 145 22.01 16.84 16.15
CA ASP A 145 23.24 17.16 16.87
C ASP A 145 23.30 16.55 18.28
N THR A 146 22.15 16.36 18.94
CA THR A 146 22.05 15.90 20.33
C THR A 146 21.29 14.58 20.49
N PHE A 147 20.79 14.02 19.40
CA PHE A 147 19.94 12.83 19.43
C PHE A 147 20.74 11.58 19.78
N GLY A 148 20.13 10.75 20.62
CA GLY A 148 20.64 9.41 20.91
C GLY A 148 21.87 9.38 21.81
N SER A 149 22.40 8.18 21.97
CA SER A 149 23.61 7.95 22.75
C SER A 149 24.83 8.43 21.96
N ASN A 150 25.82 8.98 22.68
CA ASN A 150 27.08 9.45 22.08
C ASN A 150 26.88 10.54 21.01
N SER A 151 26.17 11.62 21.36
CA SER A 151 25.92 12.77 20.47
C SER A 151 27.19 13.33 19.81
N ASP A 152 28.33 13.25 20.50
CA ASP A 152 29.63 13.68 19.96
C ASP A 152 30.01 12.94 18.66
N CYS A 153 29.50 11.72 18.47
CA CYS A 153 29.76 10.89 17.30
C CYS A 153 28.80 11.15 16.13
N ASN A 154 27.73 11.94 16.31
CA ASN A 154 26.73 12.15 15.29
C ASN A 154 27.31 12.89 14.06
N THR A 155 28.37 13.68 14.26
CA THR A 155 29.08 14.40 13.18
C THR A 155 29.72 13.46 12.14
N ASN A 156 29.99 12.21 12.52
CA ASN A 156 30.52 11.18 11.63
C ASN A 156 29.43 10.34 10.96
N ALA A 157 28.16 10.56 11.31
CA ALA A 157 27.06 9.83 10.69
C ALA A 157 26.94 10.21 9.21
N VAL A 158 26.70 9.21 8.37
CA VAL A 158 26.52 9.38 6.93
C VAL A 158 25.14 8.89 6.52
N VAL A 159 24.55 9.57 5.55
CA VAL A 159 23.31 9.17 4.86
C VAL A 159 23.65 8.74 3.43
N VAL A 160 22.83 7.84 2.86
CA VAL A 160 23.14 7.21 1.57
C VAL A 160 21.99 7.38 0.60
N ILE A 161 22.25 8.13 -0.47
CA ILE A 161 21.35 8.25 -1.62
C ILE A 161 22.20 7.93 -2.84
N LEU A 162 22.40 6.64 -3.12
CA LEU A 162 23.39 6.10 -4.10
C LEU A 162 24.87 6.44 -3.80
N HIS A 163 25.14 7.53 -3.06
CA HIS A 163 26.44 7.98 -2.59
C HIS A 163 26.36 8.45 -1.14
N SER A 164 27.51 8.49 -0.44
CA SER A 164 27.58 8.88 0.97
C SER A 164 27.60 10.39 1.11
N PHE A 165 26.77 10.91 2.01
CA PHE A 165 26.78 12.32 2.38
C PHE A 165 26.83 12.45 3.91
N PRO A 166 27.50 13.48 4.47
CA PRO A 166 27.42 13.77 5.89
C PRO A 166 25.97 13.99 6.31
N ALA A 167 25.51 13.27 7.33
CA ALA A 167 24.15 13.35 7.82
C ALA A 167 23.85 14.73 8.42
N ILE A 168 24.80 15.32 9.14
CA ILE A 168 24.66 16.63 9.78
C ILE A 168 24.94 17.77 8.77
N LYS A 169 24.24 18.90 8.94
CA LYS A 169 24.25 20.08 8.05
C LYS A 169 23.58 19.81 6.71
N ALA A 170 24.29 19.24 5.74
CA ALA A 170 23.78 19.08 4.38
C ALA A 170 22.69 18.00 4.31
N GLY A 171 22.97 16.81 4.84
CA GLY A 171 22.00 15.70 4.88
C GLY A 171 20.73 16.10 5.63
N GLN A 172 20.86 16.72 6.80
CA GLN A 172 19.76 17.18 7.63
C GLN A 172 18.83 18.15 6.90
N ILE A 173 19.38 19.16 6.22
CA ILE A 173 18.58 20.12 5.44
C ILE A 173 17.87 19.40 4.30
N VAL A 174 18.60 18.61 3.51
CA VAL A 174 18.04 17.90 2.35
C VAL A 174 16.93 16.94 2.77
N LEU A 175 17.17 16.09 3.78
CA LEU A 175 16.19 15.15 4.32
C LEU A 175 14.97 15.86 4.93
N SER A 176 15.18 16.98 5.61
CA SER A 176 14.07 17.76 6.19
C SER A 176 13.20 18.39 5.11
N VAL A 177 13.81 18.96 4.06
CA VAL A 177 13.09 19.54 2.92
C VAL A 177 12.31 18.46 2.18
N ILE A 178 12.95 17.32 1.87
CA ILE A 178 12.28 16.19 1.19
C ILE A 178 11.11 15.67 2.04
N SER A 179 11.34 15.40 3.33
CA SER A 179 10.28 14.91 4.24
C SER A 179 9.13 15.92 4.36
N GLY A 180 9.43 17.23 4.43
CA GLY A 180 8.43 18.29 4.43
C GLY A 180 7.61 18.37 3.15
N LEU A 181 8.26 18.30 1.99
CA LEU A 181 7.55 18.25 0.70
C LEU A 181 6.67 17.02 0.58
N CYS A 182 7.16 15.84 0.99
CA CYS A 182 6.38 14.61 1.03
C CYS A 182 5.18 14.73 1.99
N ALA A 183 5.36 15.31 3.17
CA ALA A 183 4.29 15.51 4.14
C ALA A 183 3.22 16.47 3.64
N ILE A 184 3.63 17.58 3.01
CA ILE A 184 2.70 18.54 2.39
C ILE A 184 1.93 17.87 1.26
N LEU A 185 2.62 17.20 0.33
CA LEU A 185 1.99 16.51 -0.80
C LEU A 185 0.99 15.45 -0.32
N TYR A 186 1.39 14.62 0.64
CA TYR A 186 0.50 13.61 1.25
C TYR A 186 -0.72 14.27 1.89
N THR A 187 -0.53 15.36 2.63
CA THR A 187 -1.64 16.10 3.26
C THR A 187 -2.58 16.69 2.22
N VAL A 188 -2.07 17.21 1.11
CA VAL A 188 -2.89 17.74 0.01
C VAL A 188 -3.73 16.63 -0.63
N ILE A 189 -3.12 15.48 -0.95
CA ILE A 189 -3.84 14.31 -1.49
C ILE A 189 -4.92 13.87 -0.50
N LEU A 190 -4.58 13.73 0.78
CA LEU A 190 -5.50 13.33 1.83
C LEU A 190 -6.70 14.27 1.95
N ILE A 191 -6.46 15.58 1.89
CA ILE A 191 -7.49 16.61 1.92
C ILE A 191 -8.36 16.54 0.66
N GLU A 192 -7.79 16.36 -0.53
CA GLU A 192 -8.57 16.21 -1.77
C GLU A 192 -9.49 14.98 -1.74
N ASP A 193 -9.03 13.88 -1.14
CA ASP A 193 -9.80 12.63 -1.03
C ASP A 193 -10.91 12.71 0.03
N HIS A 194 -10.66 13.39 1.16
CA HIS A 194 -11.62 13.46 2.28
C HIS A 194 -12.56 14.65 2.23
N LEU A 195 -12.18 15.74 1.54
CA LEU A 195 -13.10 16.85 1.36
C LEU A 195 -14.31 16.32 0.59
N PRO A 196 -15.54 16.51 1.11
CA PRO A 196 -16.73 16.15 0.38
C PRO A 196 -16.61 16.78 -1.00
N PRO A 197 -16.89 16.03 -2.10
CA PRO A 197 -16.66 16.51 -3.45
C PRO A 197 -17.28 17.89 -3.54
N GLY A 198 -16.43 18.92 -3.58
CA GLY A 198 -16.90 20.26 -3.34
C GLY A 198 -17.90 20.70 -4.40
N PRO A 199 -18.33 21.97 -4.39
CA PRO A 199 -19.22 22.50 -5.41
C PRO A 199 -18.70 22.26 -6.84
N LYS A 200 -17.44 21.87 -7.08
CA LYS A 200 -16.94 21.40 -8.38
C LYS A 200 -17.75 20.26 -9.00
N LYS A 201 -18.14 19.20 -8.25
CA LYS A 201 -19.00 18.14 -8.83
C LYS A 201 -20.42 18.65 -9.08
N TRP A 202 -20.93 19.52 -8.20
CA TRP A 202 -22.22 20.18 -8.38
C TRP A 202 -22.23 21.14 -9.60
N ILE A 203 -21.15 21.86 -9.84
CA ILE A 203 -20.92 22.74 -11.00
C ILE A 203 -20.79 21.89 -12.26
N ARG A 204 -20.02 20.81 -12.24
CA ARG A 204 -19.89 19.90 -13.40
C ARG A 204 -21.21 19.20 -13.73
N GLN A 205 -21.99 18.81 -12.72
CA GLN A 205 -23.35 18.30 -12.90
C GLN A 205 -24.32 19.39 -13.40
N ARG A 206 -24.22 20.64 -12.93
CA ARG A 206 -25.03 21.75 -13.43
C ARG A 206 -24.71 22.11 -14.88
N ILE A 207 -23.43 22.13 -15.25
CA ILE A 207 -22.99 22.40 -16.62
C ILE A 207 -23.45 21.26 -17.54
N SER A 208 -23.29 19.99 -17.12
CA SER A 208 -23.76 18.85 -17.92
C SER A 208 -25.28 18.80 -18.06
N ARG A 209 -26.05 19.27 -17.05
CA ARG A 209 -27.51 19.41 -17.17
C ARG A 209 -27.96 20.59 -18.03
N ARG A 210 -27.08 21.58 -18.28
CA ARG A 210 -27.39 22.78 -19.08
C ARG A 210 -26.95 22.67 -20.54
N ILE A 211 -26.21 21.62 -20.91
CA ILE A 211 -26.06 21.24 -22.31
C ILE A 211 -27.24 20.30 -22.57
N PRO A 212 -28.38 20.79 -23.10
CA PRO A 212 -29.35 19.87 -23.68
C PRO A 212 -28.56 19.07 -24.72
N VAL A 213 -28.53 17.75 -24.54
CA VAL A 213 -28.20 16.85 -25.62
C VAL A 213 -29.25 17.18 -26.67
N VAL A 214 -28.88 18.05 -27.61
CA VAL A 214 -29.57 18.20 -28.88
C VAL A 214 -29.46 16.80 -29.45
N ALA A 215 -30.49 16.00 -29.17
CA ALA A 215 -30.70 14.74 -29.79
C ALA A 215 -30.45 15.04 -31.26
N ALA A 216 -29.40 14.43 -31.79
CA ALA A 216 -29.26 14.28 -33.21
C ALA A 216 -30.56 13.62 -33.64
N GLN A 217 -31.47 14.47 -34.09
CA GLN A 217 -32.70 14.16 -34.75
C GLN A 217 -32.25 13.63 -36.10
N GLN A 218 -31.71 12.40 -36.08
CA GLN A 218 -31.50 11.60 -37.27
C GLN A 218 -32.86 11.02 -37.58
N ASP A 219 -33.65 11.88 -38.20
CA ASP A 219 -34.58 11.61 -39.28
C ASP A 219 -34.50 10.16 -39.77
N MET A 220 -35.40 9.32 -39.26
CA MET A 220 -35.71 8.02 -39.83
C MET A 220 -37.16 8.10 -40.28
N THR A 221 -37.31 8.74 -41.44
CA THR A 221 -38.44 8.64 -42.34
C THR A 221 -38.56 7.21 -42.84
N SER A 222 -39.74 6.63 -42.65
CA SER A 222 -40.40 5.50 -43.34
C SER A 222 -41.36 4.90 -42.31
N GLU A 223 -42.60 5.35 -42.21
CA GLU A 223 -43.66 5.18 -43.22
C GLU A 223 -43.73 3.72 -43.65
N ASP A 224 -44.50 2.91 -42.92
CA ASP A 224 -45.55 2.12 -43.56
C ASP A 224 -46.66 1.75 -42.57
N ASP A 225 -47.87 1.92 -43.07
CA ASP A 225 -49.16 1.73 -42.42
C ASP A 225 -49.47 0.24 -42.23
N THR A 226 -50.07 -0.15 -41.10
CA THR A 226 -51.30 -0.96 -41.19
C THR A 226 -52.16 -0.81 -39.93
N ALA A 227 -53.41 -0.45 -40.19
CA ALA A 227 -54.49 -0.24 -39.25
C ALA A 227 -54.94 -1.50 -38.52
N GLY A 228 -55.52 -1.28 -37.33
CA GLY A 228 -56.76 -1.96 -36.96
C GLY A 228 -56.73 -2.78 -35.66
N THR A 229 -57.53 -2.29 -34.70
CA THR A 229 -58.57 -3.08 -34.00
C THR A 229 -58.42 -3.23 -32.48
N GLU A 230 -59.30 -2.48 -31.82
CA GLU A 230 -60.11 -2.75 -30.60
C GLU A 230 -59.48 -2.87 -29.19
N ARG A 231 -59.89 -1.87 -28.38
CA ARG A 231 -60.45 -1.93 -27.01
C ARG A 231 -60.51 -3.32 -26.35
N MET A 232 -60.03 -3.42 -25.10
CA MET A 232 -60.86 -3.45 -23.87
C MET A 232 -59.96 -3.54 -22.62
N SER A 233 -60.33 -2.79 -21.58
CA SER A 233 -59.64 -2.73 -20.28
C SER A 233 -60.13 -3.85 -19.30
N PRO A 234 -59.71 -3.88 -18.01
CA PRO A 234 -59.08 -5.04 -17.33
C PRO A 234 -60.05 -5.63 -16.25
N PRO A 235 -59.66 -6.27 -15.13
CA PRO A 235 -58.40 -6.90 -14.70
C PRO A 235 -58.59 -8.36 -14.18
N ALA A 236 -57.57 -9.22 -14.28
CA ALA A 236 -57.55 -10.45 -13.49
C ALA A 236 -56.14 -10.99 -13.27
N ASN A 237 -55.68 -10.79 -12.03
CA ASN A 237 -54.82 -11.68 -11.24
C ASN A 237 -54.47 -13.02 -11.92
N THR A 238 -53.34 -13.07 -12.65
CA THR A 238 -52.77 -14.32 -13.14
C THR A 238 -51.37 -14.45 -12.58
N ARG A 239 -51.28 -15.26 -11.52
CA ARG A 239 -50.06 -15.87 -11.00
C ARG A 239 -49.33 -16.53 -12.19
N LYS A 240 -48.31 -15.87 -12.74
CA LYS A 240 -47.44 -16.46 -13.76
C LYS A 240 -46.62 -17.57 -13.09
N ILE A 241 -47.17 -18.77 -13.10
CA ILE A 241 -46.40 -20.01 -13.01
C ILE A 241 -45.45 -19.93 -14.20
N PHE A 242 -44.15 -19.81 -13.90
CA PHE A 242 -43.09 -19.87 -14.89
C PHE A 242 -43.13 -21.28 -15.49
N GLU A 243 -43.83 -21.42 -16.60
CA GLU A 243 -43.76 -22.55 -17.50
C GLU A 243 -42.33 -22.58 -18.07
N TYR A 244 -41.48 -23.41 -17.45
CA TYR A 244 -40.14 -23.67 -17.92
C TYR A 244 -40.26 -24.41 -19.24
N LYS A 245 -40.21 -23.64 -20.33
CA LYS A 245 -40.22 -24.16 -21.69
C LYS A 245 -38.91 -24.91 -21.89
N ASP A 246 -38.98 -26.23 -21.81
CA ASP A 246 -37.91 -27.14 -22.18
C ASP A 246 -37.47 -26.85 -23.62
N HIS A 247 -36.35 -26.13 -23.74
CA HIS A 247 -35.73 -25.87 -25.03
C HIS A 247 -35.01 -27.13 -25.50
N PRO A 248 -35.30 -27.60 -26.74
CA PRO A 248 -34.69 -28.79 -27.29
C PRO A 248 -33.17 -28.64 -27.39
N THR A 249 -32.51 -29.68 -26.88
CA THR A 249 -31.09 -29.97 -26.86
C THR A 249 -30.45 -29.68 -28.23
N ARG A 250 -29.80 -28.52 -28.34
CA ARG A 250 -28.97 -28.18 -29.51
C ARG A 250 -27.75 -29.11 -29.51
N PRO A 251 -27.45 -29.79 -30.63
CA PRO A 251 -26.34 -30.74 -30.69
C PRO A 251 -25.03 -30.04 -30.36
N GLN A 252 -24.32 -30.63 -29.39
CA GLN A 252 -22.98 -30.27 -28.96
C GLN A 252 -22.05 -30.33 -30.18
N ALA A 253 -21.84 -29.17 -30.81
CA ALA A 253 -20.75 -29.00 -31.76
C ALA A 253 -19.46 -29.34 -31.02
N ALA A 254 -18.77 -30.37 -31.51
CA ALA A 254 -17.53 -30.90 -30.98
C ALA A 254 -16.63 -29.75 -30.53
N ALA A 255 -16.43 -29.66 -29.21
CA ALA A 255 -15.54 -28.69 -28.60
C ALA A 255 -14.14 -28.93 -29.19
N LYS A 256 -13.75 -28.10 -30.15
CA LYS A 256 -12.36 -28.03 -30.63
C LYS A 256 -11.51 -27.92 -29.37
N ALA A 257 -10.66 -28.92 -29.15
CA ALA A 257 -9.65 -28.93 -28.12
C ALA A 257 -8.72 -27.75 -28.39
N THR A 258 -9.08 -26.59 -27.87
CA THR A 258 -8.30 -25.37 -27.99
C THR A 258 -7.05 -25.62 -27.18
N GLU A 259 -5.90 -25.65 -27.84
CA GLU A 259 -4.61 -25.91 -27.20
C GLU A 259 -4.45 -25.06 -25.94
N PRO A 260 -3.91 -25.61 -24.85
CA PRO A 260 -3.67 -24.88 -23.60
C PRO A 260 -2.55 -23.86 -23.82
N LYS A 261 -2.89 -22.76 -24.47
CA LYS A 261 -2.04 -21.60 -24.58
C LYS A 261 -1.83 -21.11 -23.14
N LEU A 262 -0.59 -21.09 -22.67
CA LEU A 262 -0.22 -20.55 -21.36
C LEU A 262 -0.33 -19.03 -21.44
N TRP A 263 -1.48 -18.48 -21.05
CA TRP A 263 -1.71 -17.04 -21.07
C TRP A 263 -1.07 -16.51 -19.79
N ILE A 264 0.14 -15.99 -19.91
CA ILE A 264 0.83 -15.26 -18.83
C ILE A 264 0.25 -13.85 -18.79
N ASP A 265 -0.11 -13.38 -17.59
CA ASP A 265 -0.53 -11.99 -17.37
C ASP A 265 0.70 -11.08 -17.33
N TRP A 266 1.11 -10.57 -18.50
CA TRP A 266 2.25 -9.67 -18.62
C TRP A 266 2.15 -8.39 -17.76
N PRO A 267 1.00 -7.68 -17.68
CA PRO A 267 0.82 -6.57 -16.76
C PRO A 267 1.16 -6.93 -15.30
N LEU A 268 0.71 -8.09 -14.80
CA LEU A 268 1.04 -8.57 -13.46
C LEU A 268 2.55 -8.79 -13.30
N VAL A 269 3.19 -9.44 -14.27
CA VAL A 269 4.64 -9.68 -14.25
C VAL A 269 5.42 -8.37 -14.21
N ILE A 270 5.01 -7.36 -15.00
CA ILE A 270 5.63 -6.03 -15.00
C ILE A 270 5.49 -5.36 -13.62
N ARG A 271 4.31 -5.42 -12.99
CA ARG A 271 4.07 -4.86 -11.66
C ARG A 271 4.94 -5.53 -10.59
N ILE A 272 4.98 -6.87 -10.58
CA ILE A 272 5.83 -7.63 -9.64
C ILE A 272 7.30 -7.29 -9.87
N THR A 273 7.75 -7.21 -11.13
CA THR A 273 9.13 -6.83 -11.47
C THR A 273 9.47 -5.43 -10.95
N PHE A 274 8.56 -4.47 -11.14
CA PHE A 274 8.72 -3.12 -10.61
C PHE A 274 8.84 -3.12 -9.07
N VAL A 275 7.98 -3.86 -8.37
CA VAL A 275 8.05 -4.04 -6.91
C VAL A 275 9.40 -4.62 -6.50
N LEU A 276 9.88 -5.69 -7.15
CA LEU A 276 11.17 -6.32 -6.85
C LEU A 276 12.35 -5.37 -7.04
N VAL A 277 12.36 -4.59 -8.13
CA VAL A 277 13.44 -3.62 -8.41
C VAL A 277 13.42 -2.47 -7.40
N ALA A 278 12.25 -1.86 -7.16
CA ALA A 278 12.11 -0.76 -6.21
C ALA A 278 12.51 -1.20 -4.79
N TRP A 279 12.03 -2.38 -4.37
CA TRP A 279 12.40 -2.98 -3.09
C TRP A 279 13.90 -3.24 -2.99
N GLY A 280 14.50 -3.87 -4.00
CA GLY A 280 15.93 -4.20 -4.01
C GLY A 280 16.83 -2.97 -3.93
N LEU A 281 16.45 -1.88 -4.62
CA LEU A 281 17.17 -0.60 -4.54
C LEU A 281 17.12 0.00 -3.13
N VAL A 282 15.98 -0.06 -2.45
CA VAL A 282 15.87 0.49 -1.09
C VAL A 282 16.65 -0.37 -0.08
N VAL A 283 16.55 -1.71 -0.16
CA VAL A 283 17.36 -2.63 0.67
C VAL A 283 18.85 -2.36 0.46
N LEU A 284 19.29 -2.22 -0.80
CA LEU A 284 20.67 -1.90 -1.12
C LEU A 284 21.11 -0.58 -0.47
N ASN A 285 20.30 0.48 -0.56
CA ASN A 285 20.63 1.77 0.08
C ASN A 285 20.70 1.65 1.61
N THR A 286 19.80 0.89 2.24
CA THR A 286 19.84 0.66 3.70
C THR A 286 21.08 -0.12 4.14
N GLU A 287 21.49 -1.16 3.39
CA GLU A 287 22.68 -1.93 3.75
C GLU A 287 23.99 -1.17 3.45
N LEU A 288 24.00 -0.30 2.42
CA LEU A 288 25.10 0.64 2.19
C LEU A 288 25.20 1.68 3.32
N LEU A 289 24.07 2.21 3.79
CA LEU A 289 24.01 3.09 4.96
C LEU A 289 24.68 2.45 6.17
N ILE A 290 24.36 1.17 6.44
CA ILE A 290 24.93 0.43 7.55
C ILE A 290 26.44 0.24 7.38
N ARG A 291 26.85 -0.20 6.19
CA ARG A 291 28.25 -0.46 5.87
C ARG A 291 29.12 0.78 6.00
N TRP A 292 28.64 1.95 5.58
CA TRP A 292 29.44 3.18 5.59
C TRP A 292 29.46 3.91 6.94
N ASN A 293 28.48 3.67 7.81
CA ASN A 293 28.53 4.20 9.18
C ASN A 293 29.53 3.46 10.10
N ASN A 294 30.11 2.33 9.67
CA ASN A 294 31.16 1.59 10.40
C ASN A 294 30.84 1.39 11.89
N PHE A 295 29.72 0.71 12.19
CA PHE A 295 29.32 0.40 13.56
C PHE A 295 30.41 -0.39 14.31
N ALA A 296 30.69 0.01 15.55
CA ALA A 296 31.58 -0.74 16.42
C ALA A 296 31.02 -2.15 16.68
N PRO A 297 31.89 -3.17 16.82
CA PRO A 297 31.45 -4.51 17.15
C PRO A 297 30.70 -4.49 18.49
N SER A 298 29.51 -5.08 18.53
CA SER A 298 28.77 -5.27 19.77
C SER A 298 29.16 -6.61 20.40
N ASN A 299 29.32 -6.63 21.72
CA ASN A 299 29.50 -7.87 22.49
C ASN A 299 28.16 -8.58 22.75
N GLN A 300 27.04 -8.02 22.27
CA GLN A 300 25.71 -8.55 22.47
C GLN A 300 25.45 -9.72 21.52
N SER A 301 24.61 -10.67 21.93
CA SER A 301 24.21 -11.77 21.05
C SER A 301 23.54 -11.20 19.80
N ALA A 302 23.97 -11.67 18.62
CA ALA A 302 23.41 -11.21 17.35
C ALA A 302 21.88 -11.41 17.26
N TRP A 303 21.34 -12.38 18.00
CA TRP A 303 19.92 -12.67 18.10
C TRP A 303 19.40 -12.32 19.50
N GLN A 304 18.36 -11.49 19.53
CA GLN A 304 17.59 -11.13 20.73
C GLN A 304 16.10 -11.45 20.49
N PHE A 305 15.32 -11.49 21.57
CA PHE A 305 13.91 -11.83 21.52
C PHE A 305 13.12 -10.91 20.56
N GLY A 306 13.41 -9.61 20.54
CA GLY A 306 12.76 -8.65 19.64
C GLY A 306 12.94 -8.98 18.15
N GLN A 307 14.12 -9.45 17.76
CA GLN A 307 14.41 -9.86 16.39
C GLN A 307 13.64 -11.12 15.97
N ILE A 308 13.54 -12.09 16.88
CA ILE A 308 12.78 -13.33 16.63
C ILE A 308 11.30 -12.99 16.49
N LEU A 309 10.77 -12.15 17.38
CA LEU A 309 9.37 -11.69 17.32
C LEU A 309 9.08 -10.97 16.01
N ALA A 310 9.99 -10.08 15.56
CA ALA A 310 9.85 -9.40 14.28
C ALA A 310 9.74 -10.39 13.11
N LEU A 311 10.56 -11.45 13.09
CA LEU A 311 10.48 -12.47 12.03
C LEU A 311 9.16 -13.26 12.07
N PHE A 312 8.59 -13.52 13.25
CA PHE A 312 7.29 -14.17 13.35
C PHE A 312 6.17 -13.37 12.69
N LEU A 313 6.23 -12.04 12.70
CA LEU A 313 5.23 -11.19 12.03
C LEU A 313 5.24 -11.33 10.50
N VAL A 314 6.31 -11.86 9.91
CA VAL A 314 6.41 -12.15 8.46
C VAL A 314 5.53 -13.34 8.04
N VAL A 315 5.17 -14.22 8.98
CA VAL A 315 4.44 -15.46 8.66
C VAL A 315 3.05 -15.16 8.08
N VAL A 316 2.35 -14.16 8.60
CA VAL A 316 1.02 -13.76 8.12
C VAL A 316 1.03 -13.34 6.65
N PRO A 317 1.81 -12.32 6.23
CA PRO A 317 1.86 -11.93 4.82
C PRO A 317 2.42 -13.04 3.93
N LEU A 318 3.35 -13.86 4.43
CA LEU A 318 3.89 -14.98 3.66
C LEU A 318 2.80 -16.02 3.35
N ALA A 319 1.99 -16.41 4.35
CA ALA A 319 0.89 -17.33 4.16
C ALA A 319 -0.15 -16.79 3.17
N SER A 320 -0.48 -15.49 3.25
CA SER A 320 -1.38 -14.83 2.30
C SER A 320 -0.83 -14.86 0.87
N VAL A 321 0.45 -14.52 0.67
CA VAL A 321 1.09 -14.58 -0.65
C VAL A 321 1.06 -16.00 -1.20
N ILE A 322 1.46 -17.00 -0.41
CA ILE A 322 1.45 -18.41 -0.84
C ILE A 322 0.03 -18.83 -1.24
N SER A 323 -0.97 -18.52 -0.41
CA SER A 323 -2.37 -18.85 -0.68
C SER A 323 -2.84 -18.24 -2.00
N VAL A 324 -2.64 -16.93 -2.19
CA VAL A 324 -3.09 -16.20 -3.38
C VAL A 324 -2.39 -16.69 -4.64
N PHE A 325 -1.07 -16.91 -4.59
CA PHE A 325 -0.33 -17.41 -5.76
C PHE A 325 -0.63 -18.88 -6.06
N TRP A 326 -0.95 -19.69 -5.05
CA TRP A 326 -1.38 -21.07 -5.27
C TRP A 326 -2.76 -21.12 -5.93
N MET A 327 -3.70 -20.30 -5.46
CA MET A 327 -5.07 -20.26 -6.02
C MET A 327 -5.10 -19.66 -7.43
N LEU A 328 -4.42 -18.53 -7.64
CA LEU A 328 -4.59 -17.75 -8.87
C LEU A 328 -3.44 -17.96 -9.88
N GLY A 329 -2.26 -18.41 -9.43
CA GLY A 329 -1.05 -18.51 -10.25
C GLY A 329 -0.68 -17.18 -10.93
N LEU A 330 0.08 -17.27 -12.04
CA LEU A 330 0.39 -16.13 -12.93
C LEU A 330 -0.66 -15.94 -14.03
N ARG A 331 -1.83 -16.56 -13.89
CA ARG A 331 -2.90 -16.50 -14.89
C ARG A 331 -3.65 -15.16 -14.78
N PRO A 332 -4.13 -14.60 -15.91
CA PRO A 332 -5.00 -13.44 -15.90
C PRO A 332 -6.20 -13.67 -14.99
N SER A 333 -6.59 -12.66 -14.23
CA SER A 333 -7.86 -12.70 -13.48
C SER A 333 -9.00 -12.87 -14.48
N SER A 334 -9.65 -14.04 -14.47
CA SER A 334 -10.83 -14.27 -15.30
C SER A 334 -11.96 -13.34 -14.82
N PRO A 335 -12.56 -12.51 -15.69
CA PRO A 335 -13.66 -11.63 -15.30
C PRO A 335 -14.93 -12.36 -14.83
N ARG A 336 -15.00 -13.69 -14.92
CA ARG A 336 -16.24 -14.46 -14.73
C ARG A 336 -16.61 -14.78 -13.27
N HIS A 337 -15.82 -14.36 -12.29
CA HIS A 337 -16.09 -14.61 -10.87
C HIS A 337 -16.04 -13.35 -9.97
N GLN A 338 -16.04 -12.16 -10.57
CA GLN A 338 -16.29 -10.90 -9.85
C GLN A 338 -17.79 -10.58 -9.85
#